data_AF-A0A1A8YJN0-F1
#
_entry.id   AF-A0A1A8YJN0-F1
#
_cell.length_a   1.000
_cell.length_b   1.000
_cell.length_c   1.000
_cell.angle_alpha   90.00
_cell.angle_beta   90.00
_cell.angle_gamma   90.00
#
_symmetry.space_group_name_H-M   'P 1'
#
loop_
_entity.id
_entity.type
_entity.pdbx_description
1 polymer ?
#
loop_
_entity_poly.entity_id
_entity_poly.type
_entity_poly.pdbx_seq_one_letter_code
_entity_poly.pdbx_strand_id
1 'polypeptide(L)'
;MLFRKTVYDEITGVKMKKINNSRNLTRFTQFPRAAFPSPKSGTTKGNLHVPYLKSSSKNSLVTINKKLEDIGIFPKNIEETFVKGTGKGGQKVNKTNNCVMIKYCNDTGDKLVVKCHKYRCLQKNRIYARELLYSKITSVSAKIEEQISYQLHKEKSKRLRLTEKEKQESINYKKRRSEIKKSRQKCIRYEDDIM
;
A
#
# COMPACT_ATOMS: atom_id res chain seq x y z
N MET A 1 28.15 4.62 63.26
CA MET A 1 28.06 3.69 62.13
C MET A 1 27.02 4.19 61.13
N LEU A 2 27.46 4.84 60.04
CA LEU A 2 26.58 5.28 58.94
C LEU A 2 27.02 4.53 57.67
N PHE A 3 26.24 3.53 57.29
CA PHE A 3 26.41 2.78 56.04
C PHE A 3 26.10 3.68 54.85
N ARG A 4 27.12 4.09 54.09
CA ARG A 4 26.95 4.73 52.78
C ARG A 4 26.56 3.66 51.76
N LYS A 5 25.28 3.58 51.36
CA LYS A 5 24.85 2.78 50.21
C LYS A 5 25.26 3.48 48.91
N THR A 6 26.21 2.88 48.18
CA THR A 6 26.52 3.18 46.78
C THR A 6 25.65 2.31 45.88
N VAL A 7 24.95 2.91 44.91
CA VAL A 7 24.18 2.18 43.89
C VAL A 7 25.07 2.04 42.65
N TYR A 8 25.29 0.80 42.21
CA TYR A 8 25.95 0.42 40.96
C TYR A 8 24.88 -0.07 39.97
N ASP A 9 25.10 0.13 38.67
CA ASP A 9 24.26 -0.39 37.58
C ASP A 9 25.07 -1.46 36.82
N GLU A 10 24.55 -2.68 36.73
CA GLU A 10 25.34 -3.91 36.52
C GLU A 10 25.74 -4.20 35.06
N ILE A 11 25.56 -3.29 34.09
CA ILE A 11 25.81 -3.60 32.67
C ILE A 11 27.00 -2.83 32.06
N THR A 12 27.46 -1.70 32.61
CA THR A 12 28.50 -0.87 31.94
C THR A 12 29.68 -0.39 32.80
N GLY A 13 29.76 -0.72 34.09
CA GLY A 13 30.98 -0.55 34.88
C GLY A 13 31.53 0.88 35.07
N VAL A 14 30.75 1.94 34.83
CA VAL A 14 31.18 3.34 35.01
C VAL A 14 30.48 4.00 36.21
N LYS A 15 31.26 4.70 37.04
CA LYS A 15 30.83 5.36 38.28
C LYS A 15 30.04 6.65 37.99
N MET A 16 28.76 6.71 38.35
CA MET A 16 27.93 7.93 38.18
C MET A 16 28.25 8.99 39.25
N LYS A 17 28.53 10.23 38.82
CA LYS A 17 28.63 11.41 39.71
C LYS A 17 27.22 11.92 40.04
N LYS A 18 26.89 12.01 41.33
CA LYS A 18 25.70 12.73 41.80
C LYS A 18 25.85 14.21 41.47
N ILE A 19 24.99 14.73 40.58
CA ILE A 19 24.83 16.17 40.40
C ILE A 19 23.67 16.60 41.30
N ASN A 20 24.04 17.01 42.52
CA ASN A 20 23.16 17.81 43.36
C ASN A 20 23.27 19.25 42.85
N ASN A 21 22.26 19.77 42.16
CA ASN A 21 22.17 21.20 41.94
C ASN A 21 20.75 21.70 42.18
N SER A 22 20.39 21.75 43.47
CA SER A 22 19.43 22.72 43.97
C SER A 22 20.05 24.11 43.78
N ARG A 23 19.73 24.78 42.67
CA ARG A 23 19.94 26.22 42.48
C ARG A 23 18.73 26.80 41.75
N ASN A 24 17.81 27.32 42.55
CA ASN A 24 16.98 28.50 42.30
C ASN A 24 16.45 28.70 40.87
N LEU A 25 15.22 28.21 40.63
CA LEU A 25 14.34 28.77 39.62
C LEU A 25 13.89 30.18 40.08
N THR A 26 14.70 31.18 39.78
CA THR A 26 14.23 32.57 39.80
C THR A 26 14.84 33.32 38.62
N ARG A 27 13.96 33.98 37.85
CA ARG A 27 14.25 35.08 36.92
C ARG A 27 14.82 34.71 35.55
N PHE A 28 13.95 34.23 34.67
CA PHE A 28 14.02 34.52 33.23
C PHE A 28 12.64 34.96 32.72
N THR A 29 12.13 36.06 33.27
CA THR A 29 11.03 36.83 32.71
C THR A 29 11.58 38.17 32.25
N GLN A 30 12.16 38.19 31.05
CA GLN A 30 12.46 39.41 30.29
C GLN A 30 12.88 39.01 28.87
N PHE A 31 11.97 38.42 28.11
CA PHE A 31 12.01 38.63 26.66
C PHE A 31 11.46 40.05 26.43
N PRO A 32 12.19 40.96 25.74
CA PRO A 32 11.65 42.26 25.43
C PRO A 32 10.40 42.05 24.56
N ARG A 33 9.27 42.57 25.04
CA ARG A 33 8.01 42.58 24.30
C ARG A 33 8.22 43.50 23.10
N ALA A 34 8.60 42.94 21.95
CA ALA A 34 8.62 43.70 20.70
C ALA A 34 7.21 44.29 20.51
N ALA A 35 7.11 45.62 20.54
CA ALA A 35 5.89 46.33 20.24
C ALA A 35 5.58 46.09 18.76
N PHE A 36 4.63 45.20 18.46
CA PHE A 36 4.08 45.12 17.12
C PHE A 36 3.44 46.50 16.81
N PRO A 37 3.87 47.20 15.74
CA PRO A 37 3.23 48.46 15.38
C PRO A 37 1.76 48.17 15.05
N SER A 38 0.85 48.89 15.70
CA SER A 38 -0.57 48.89 15.39
C SER A 38 -0.77 49.22 13.90
N PRO A 39 -1.57 48.45 13.14
CA PRO A 39 -1.78 48.72 11.74
C PRO A 39 -2.49 50.07 11.59
N LYS A 40 -1.83 51.03 10.93
CA LYS A 40 -2.44 52.31 10.58
C LYS A 40 -3.57 52.04 9.57
N SER A 41 -4.74 52.60 9.86
CA SER A 41 -5.89 52.63 8.96
C SER A 41 -5.54 53.38 7.67
N GLY A 42 -5.17 52.62 6.63
CA GLY A 42 -4.93 53.11 5.28
C GLY A 42 -6.00 52.56 4.35
N THR A 43 -6.92 53.42 3.93
CA THR A 43 -7.84 53.18 2.83
C THR A 43 -7.06 53.20 1.51
N THR A 44 -6.82 52.04 0.91
CA THR A 44 -6.52 51.94 -0.52
C THR A 44 -7.34 50.82 -1.12
N LYS A 45 -8.28 51.21 -2.00
CA LYS A 45 -9.07 50.32 -2.85
C LYS A 45 -8.13 49.68 -3.87
N GLY A 46 -7.42 48.64 -3.47
CA GLY A 46 -6.73 47.75 -4.39
C GLY A 46 -7.71 46.67 -4.84
N ASN A 47 -8.07 46.67 -6.12
CA ASN A 47 -8.64 45.49 -6.76
C ASN A 47 -7.63 44.35 -6.62
N LEU A 48 -7.78 43.53 -5.58
CA LEU A 48 -7.12 42.23 -5.48
C LEU A 48 -7.73 41.36 -6.57
N HIS A 49 -7.17 41.40 -7.78
CA HIS A 49 -7.37 40.32 -8.73
C HIS A 49 -6.74 39.08 -8.08
N VAL A 50 -7.56 38.27 -7.40
CA VAL A 50 -7.14 37.00 -6.81
C VAL A 50 -7.10 36.00 -7.96
N PRO A 51 -5.95 35.70 -8.59
CA PRO A 51 -5.91 34.77 -9.71
C PRO A 51 -5.73 33.38 -9.13
N TYR A 52 -6.74 32.87 -8.41
CA TYR A 52 -6.73 31.46 -8.02
C TYR A 52 -8.13 30.91 -7.84
N LEU A 53 -8.90 30.89 -8.92
CA LEU A 53 -9.94 29.90 -9.09
C LEU A 53 -9.86 29.37 -10.53
N LYS A 54 -8.79 28.64 -10.83
CA LYS A 54 -8.85 27.64 -11.90
C LYS A 54 -9.69 26.47 -11.36
N SER A 55 -11.01 26.70 -11.30
CA SER A 55 -12.02 25.72 -10.91
C SER A 55 -12.14 24.65 -12.00
N SER A 56 -11.10 23.83 -12.11
CA SER A 56 -11.14 22.53 -12.78
C SER A 56 -10.64 21.46 -11.81
N SER A 57 -10.96 21.63 -10.52
CA SER A 57 -10.78 20.56 -9.54
C SER A 57 -11.87 19.53 -9.80
N LYS A 58 -11.52 18.54 -10.63
CA LYS A 58 -12.31 17.32 -10.80
C LYS A 58 -12.68 16.83 -9.40
N ASN A 59 -13.96 16.81 -9.07
CA ASN A 59 -14.45 16.27 -7.80
C ASN A 59 -14.04 14.80 -7.71
N SER A 60 -12.88 14.51 -7.09
CA SER A 60 -12.30 13.16 -7.01
C SER A 60 -13.24 12.16 -6.35
N LEU A 61 -14.09 12.64 -5.45
CA LEU A 61 -15.19 11.88 -4.84
C LEU A 61 -16.23 11.44 -5.90
N VAL A 62 -16.63 12.33 -6.82
CA VAL A 62 -17.55 11.98 -7.90
C VAL A 62 -16.92 10.94 -8.83
N THR A 63 -15.62 11.07 -9.14
CA THR A 63 -14.91 10.10 -9.96
C THR A 63 -14.86 8.71 -9.30
N ILE A 64 -14.56 8.62 -8.00
CA ILE A 64 -14.50 7.31 -7.33
C ILE A 64 -15.89 6.69 -7.17
N ASN A 65 -16.93 7.49 -7.01
CA ASN A 65 -18.31 6.98 -6.94
C ASN A 65 -18.73 6.35 -8.26
N LYS A 66 -18.43 7.01 -9.38
CA LYS A 66 -18.68 6.44 -10.71
C LYS A 66 -17.97 5.10 -10.88
N LYS A 67 -16.69 5.02 -10.50
CA LYS A 67 -15.94 3.74 -10.54
C LYS A 67 -16.56 2.64 -9.68
N LEU A 68 -17.16 2.99 -8.55
CA LEU A 68 -17.87 2.02 -7.70
C LEU A 68 -19.18 1.59 -8.36
N GLU A 69 -19.94 2.54 -8.91
CA GLU A 69 -21.17 2.28 -9.67
C GLU A 69 -20.91 1.38 -10.89
N ASP A 70 -19.77 1.53 -11.57
CA ASP A 70 -19.37 0.69 -12.70
C ASP A 70 -19.18 -0.79 -12.32
N ILE A 71 -18.85 -1.09 -11.05
CA ILE A 71 -18.76 -2.47 -10.51
C ILE A 71 -20.10 -2.89 -9.87
N GLY A 72 -21.16 -2.09 -9.99
CA GLY A 72 -22.47 -2.37 -9.39
C GLY A 72 -22.55 -2.07 -7.89
N ILE A 73 -21.64 -1.25 -7.36
CA ILE A 73 -21.64 -0.83 -5.96
C ILE A 73 -22.40 0.49 -5.87
N PHE A 74 -23.65 0.42 -5.40
CA PHE A 74 -24.47 1.61 -5.21
C PHE A 74 -24.19 2.31 -3.88
N PRO A 75 -24.41 3.63 -3.81
CA PRO A 75 -24.26 4.39 -2.56
C PRO A 75 -25.20 3.91 -1.44
N LYS A 76 -26.31 3.21 -1.78
CA LYS A 76 -27.26 2.63 -0.82
C LYS A 76 -26.67 1.48 -0.01
N ASN A 77 -25.70 0.77 -0.57
CA ASN A 77 -25.06 -0.41 0.03
C ASN A 77 -23.86 -0.02 0.91
N ILE A 78 -23.49 1.27 0.94
CA ILE A 78 -22.32 1.79 1.63
C ILE A 78 -22.76 2.58 2.86
N GLU A 79 -22.45 2.06 4.04
CA GLU A 79 -22.60 2.80 5.30
C GLU A 79 -21.26 3.42 5.72
N GLU A 80 -21.21 4.75 5.79
CA GLU A 80 -20.05 5.49 6.26
C GLU A 80 -20.21 5.89 7.73
N THR A 81 -19.24 5.54 8.57
CA THR A 81 -19.16 5.97 9.97
C THR A 81 -17.85 6.68 10.25
N PHE A 82 -17.89 7.74 11.06
CA PHE A 82 -16.73 8.55 11.41
C PHE A 82 -16.31 8.27 12.85
N VAL A 83 -15.11 7.73 13.02
CA VAL A 83 -14.57 7.30 14.30
C VAL A 83 -13.30 8.09 14.65
N LYS A 84 -12.88 8.01 15.91
CA LYS A 84 -11.57 8.53 16.32
C LYS A 84 -10.45 7.68 15.70
N GLY A 85 -9.38 8.35 15.31
CA GLY A 85 -8.21 7.70 14.74
C GLY A 85 -7.46 6.85 15.77
N THR A 86 -6.76 5.83 15.29
CA THR A 86 -5.84 5.02 16.10
C THR A 86 -4.39 5.41 15.77
N GLY A 87 -3.49 5.37 16.76
CA GLY A 87 -2.05 5.57 16.55
C GLY A 87 -1.36 6.41 17.62
N LYS A 88 -0.10 6.79 17.36
CA LYS A 88 0.70 7.67 18.22
C LYS A 88 -0.08 8.97 18.45
N GLY A 89 -0.39 9.22 19.72
CA GLY A 89 -1.39 10.18 20.15
C GLY A 89 -1.03 11.64 19.88
N GLY A 90 -2.04 12.49 19.95
CA GLY A 90 -1.92 13.95 19.87
C GLY A 90 -3.30 14.61 19.97
N GLN A 91 -3.32 15.94 20.16
CA GLN A 91 -4.58 16.68 20.32
C GLN A 91 -5.57 16.41 19.19
N LYS A 92 -5.09 16.35 17.94
CA LYS A 92 -5.98 16.12 16.80
C LYS A 92 -6.54 14.69 16.74
N VAL A 93 -5.70 13.68 16.94
CA VAL A 93 -6.14 12.27 16.88
C VAL A 93 -7.20 11.99 17.93
N ASN A 94 -7.06 12.56 19.13
CA ASN A 94 -7.98 12.31 20.25
C ASN A 94 -9.29 13.11 20.16
N LYS A 95 -9.25 14.31 19.56
CA LYS A 95 -10.39 15.24 19.53
C LYS A 95 -11.18 15.21 18.23
N THR A 96 -10.65 14.68 17.13
CA THR A 96 -11.31 14.73 15.82
C THR A 96 -11.72 13.35 15.30
N ASN A 97 -12.98 13.24 14.87
CA ASN A 97 -13.54 12.04 14.23
C ASN A 97 -13.21 12.04 12.74
N ASN A 98 -11.92 11.86 12.45
CA ASN A 98 -11.38 11.96 11.10
C ASN A 98 -11.18 10.58 10.44
N CYS A 99 -11.23 9.50 11.21
CA CYS A 99 -11.12 8.15 10.66
C CYS A 99 -12.45 7.74 10.03
N VAL A 100 -12.40 7.20 8.81
CA VAL A 100 -13.57 6.74 8.07
C VAL A 100 -13.61 5.22 8.18
N MET A 101 -14.75 4.69 8.58
CA MET A 101 -15.06 3.27 8.57
C MET A 101 -16.24 3.05 7.64
N ILE A 102 -15.98 2.34 6.54
CA ILE A 102 -16.97 1.95 5.55
C ILE A 102 -17.39 0.52 5.85
N LYS A 103 -18.70 0.30 6.01
CA LYS A 103 -19.31 -1.02 5.96
C LYS A 103 -20.04 -1.14 4.63
N TYR A 104 -19.69 -2.15 3.87
CA TYR A 104 -20.33 -2.48 2.60
C TYR A 104 -21.08 -3.79 2.77
N CYS A 105 -22.37 -3.78 2.44
CA CYS A 105 -23.25 -4.93 2.52
C CYS A 105 -23.78 -5.26 1.11
N ASN A 106 -23.50 -6.47 0.67
CA ASN A 106 -24.05 -7.01 -0.58
C ASN A 106 -25.40 -7.66 -0.35
N ASP A 107 -26.20 -7.70 -1.40
CA ASP A 107 -27.47 -8.43 -1.41
C ASP A 107 -27.24 -9.94 -1.22
N THR A 108 -26.06 -10.45 -1.63
CA THR A 108 -25.59 -11.83 -1.40
C THR A 108 -25.22 -12.12 0.07
N GLY A 109 -25.28 -11.13 0.96
CA GLY A 109 -24.98 -11.28 2.39
C GLY A 109 -23.51 -11.09 2.78
N ASP A 110 -22.62 -10.89 1.81
CA ASP A 110 -21.21 -10.59 2.05
C ASP A 110 -21.04 -9.20 2.67
N LYS A 111 -20.23 -9.14 3.74
CA LYS A 111 -19.96 -7.91 4.49
C LYS A 111 -18.48 -7.57 4.39
N LEU A 112 -18.17 -6.41 3.84
CA LEU A 112 -16.81 -5.90 3.75
C LEU A 112 -16.66 -4.63 4.59
N VAL A 113 -15.72 -4.67 5.53
CA VAL A 113 -15.43 -3.53 6.40
C VAL A 113 -14.05 -2.96 6.06
N VAL A 114 -14.00 -1.67 5.79
CA VAL A 114 -12.76 -0.93 5.49
C VAL A 114 -12.61 0.23 6.47
N LYS A 115 -11.51 0.23 7.23
CA LYS A 115 -11.14 1.33 8.13
C LYS A 115 -9.96 2.11 7.53
N CYS A 116 -10.07 3.43 7.52
CA CYS A 116 -9.09 4.35 6.95
C CYS A 116 -8.78 5.49 7.92
N HIS A 117 -7.51 5.64 8.31
CA HIS A 117 -6.99 6.80 9.05
C HIS A 117 -5.62 7.19 8.50
N LYS A 118 -5.56 7.61 7.23
CA LYS A 118 -4.29 7.92 6.54
C LYS A 118 -3.93 9.40 6.57
N TYR A 119 -4.91 10.26 6.35
CA TYR A 119 -4.71 11.71 6.27
C TYR A 119 -5.28 12.42 7.49
N ARG A 120 -4.80 13.65 7.73
CA ARG A 120 -5.29 14.58 8.77
C ARG A 120 -6.67 15.20 8.43
N CYS A 121 -7.16 15.02 7.19
CA CYS A 121 -8.40 15.63 6.68
C CYS A 121 -9.45 14.58 6.31
N LEU A 122 -10.71 14.84 6.68
CA LEU A 122 -11.79 13.87 6.58
C LEU A 122 -12.14 13.56 5.13
N GLN A 123 -12.29 14.58 4.29
CA GLN A 123 -12.62 14.42 2.88
C GLN A 123 -11.60 13.54 2.14
N LYS A 124 -10.30 13.73 2.42
CA LYS A 124 -9.24 12.89 1.87
C LYS A 124 -9.36 11.43 2.33
N ASN A 125 -9.69 11.22 3.61
CA ASN A 125 -9.94 9.88 4.12
C ASN A 125 -11.18 9.23 3.51
N ARG A 126 -12.23 9.99 3.20
CA ARG A 126 -13.44 9.47 2.52
C ARG A 126 -13.11 8.95 1.12
N ILE A 127 -12.40 9.76 0.32
CA ILE A 127 -11.96 9.37 -1.02
C ILE A 127 -11.07 8.13 -0.94
N TYR A 128 -10.07 8.15 -0.07
CA TYR A 128 -9.14 7.03 0.07
C TYR A 128 -9.82 5.75 0.59
N ALA A 129 -10.80 5.86 1.49
CA ALA A 129 -11.57 4.71 1.96
C ALA A 129 -12.39 4.07 0.84
N ARG A 130 -12.99 4.88 -0.06
CA ARG A 130 -13.70 4.41 -1.25
C ARG A 130 -12.75 3.76 -2.27
N GLU A 131 -11.55 4.33 -2.46
CA GLU A 131 -10.50 3.72 -3.30
C GLU A 131 -10.04 2.37 -2.75
N LEU A 132 -9.87 2.26 -1.42
CA LEU A 132 -9.52 0.99 -0.78
C LEU A 132 -10.65 -0.04 -0.92
N LEU A 133 -11.91 0.37 -0.82
CA LEU A 133 -13.05 -0.50 -1.05
C LEU A 133 -13.03 -1.05 -2.48
N TYR A 134 -12.93 -0.16 -3.47
CA TYR A 134 -12.81 -0.51 -4.88
C TYR A 134 -11.66 -1.51 -5.12
N SER A 135 -10.47 -1.17 -4.65
CA SER A 135 -9.28 -2.00 -4.83
C SER A 135 -9.45 -3.40 -4.23
N LYS A 136 -10.05 -3.51 -3.03
CA LYS A 136 -10.28 -4.82 -2.41
C LYS A 136 -11.21 -5.68 -3.24
N ILE A 137 -12.32 -5.12 -3.72
CA ILE A 137 -13.32 -5.86 -4.49
C ILE A 137 -12.73 -6.29 -5.84
N THR A 138 -12.12 -5.38 -6.59
CA THR A 138 -11.46 -5.71 -7.85
C THR A 138 -10.36 -6.76 -7.67
N SER A 139 -9.58 -6.69 -6.58
CA SER A 139 -8.54 -7.70 -6.32
C SER A 139 -9.12 -9.09 -6.06
N VAL A 140 -10.29 -9.19 -5.44
CA VAL A 140 -10.96 -10.47 -5.22
C VAL A 140 -11.47 -11.02 -6.56
N SER A 141 -12.16 -10.21 -7.36
CA SER A 141 -12.64 -10.62 -8.68
C SER A 141 -11.51 -11.08 -9.60
N ALA A 142 -10.43 -10.32 -9.69
CA ALA A 142 -9.28 -10.67 -10.52
C ALA A 142 -8.62 -11.99 -10.10
N LYS A 143 -8.53 -12.26 -8.79
CA LYS A 143 -8.01 -13.55 -8.29
C LYS A 143 -8.90 -14.73 -8.67
N ILE A 144 -10.21 -14.55 -8.65
CA ILE A 144 -11.17 -15.59 -9.06
C ILE A 144 -11.00 -15.88 -10.55
N GLU A 145 -10.93 -14.84 -11.39
CA GLU A 145 -10.70 -14.99 -12.83
C GLU A 145 -9.36 -15.69 -13.13
N GLU A 146 -8.29 -15.29 -12.44
CA GLU A 146 -6.99 -15.92 -12.57
C GLU A 146 -7.05 -17.41 -12.19
N GLN A 147 -7.70 -17.76 -11.08
CA GLN A 147 -7.89 -19.15 -10.68
C GLN A 147 -8.68 -19.95 -11.71
N ILE A 148 -9.78 -19.41 -12.24
CA ILE A 148 -10.58 -20.09 -13.27
C ILE A 148 -9.74 -20.32 -14.53
N SER A 149 -9.04 -19.29 -15.01
CA SER A 149 -8.19 -19.39 -16.21
C SER A 149 -7.06 -20.41 -16.02
N TYR A 150 -6.45 -20.44 -14.84
CA TYR A 150 -5.42 -21.41 -14.48
C TYR A 150 -5.97 -22.84 -14.51
N GLN A 151 -7.14 -23.08 -13.93
CA GLN A 151 -7.77 -24.40 -13.95
C GLN A 151 -8.12 -24.84 -15.37
N LEU A 152 -8.68 -23.96 -16.19
CA LEU A 152 -8.98 -24.25 -17.60
C LEU A 152 -7.70 -24.59 -18.38
N HIS A 153 -6.63 -23.82 -18.18
CA HIS A 153 -5.34 -24.07 -18.81
C HIS A 153 -4.72 -25.40 -18.37
N LYS A 154 -4.83 -25.72 -17.07
CA LYS A 154 -4.37 -26.98 -16.50
C LYS A 154 -5.13 -28.16 -17.09
N GLU A 155 -6.45 -28.08 -17.19
CA GLU A 155 -7.27 -29.13 -17.80
C GLU A 155 -6.98 -29.29 -19.29
N LYS A 156 -6.84 -28.19 -20.04
CA LYS A 156 -6.42 -28.23 -21.45
C LYS A 156 -5.05 -28.88 -21.61
N SER A 157 -4.10 -28.53 -20.74
CA SER A 157 -2.75 -29.12 -20.75
C SER A 157 -2.79 -30.62 -20.46
N LYS A 158 -3.63 -31.07 -19.53
CA LYS A 158 -3.83 -32.51 -19.26
C LYS A 158 -4.40 -33.24 -20.47
N ARG A 159 -5.40 -32.67 -21.14
CA ARG A 159 -6.01 -33.26 -22.35
C ARG A 159 -5.04 -33.35 -23.53
N LEU A 160 -4.15 -32.38 -23.66
CA LEU A 160 -3.12 -32.36 -24.72
C LEU A 160 -1.88 -33.21 -24.39
N ARG A 161 -1.76 -33.74 -23.16
CA ARG A 161 -0.65 -34.63 -22.82
C ARG A 161 -0.81 -35.94 -23.58
N LEU A 162 0.18 -36.24 -24.41
CA LEU A 162 0.32 -37.55 -25.04
C LEU A 162 0.43 -38.61 -23.95
N THR A 163 -0.18 -39.76 -24.21
CA THR A 163 0.02 -40.95 -23.39
C THR A 163 1.47 -41.42 -23.50
N GLU A 164 1.95 -42.16 -22.50
CA GLU A 164 3.33 -42.67 -22.51
C GLU A 164 3.60 -43.57 -23.72
N LYS A 165 2.59 -44.29 -24.22
CA LYS A 165 2.69 -45.09 -25.45
C LYS A 165 2.94 -44.21 -26.68
N GLU A 166 2.11 -43.20 -26.92
CA GLU A 166 2.27 -42.27 -28.06
C GLU A 166 3.61 -41.51 -27.98
N LYS A 167 4.03 -41.14 -26.77
CA LYS A 167 5.33 -40.50 -26.54
C LYS A 167 6.48 -41.45 -26.88
N GLN A 168 6.40 -42.72 -26.47
CA GLN A 168 7.41 -43.74 -26.78
C GLN A 168 7.48 -44.02 -28.29
N GLU A 169 6.33 -44.10 -28.96
CA GLU A 169 6.27 -44.25 -30.42
C GLU A 169 6.92 -43.06 -31.14
N SER A 170 6.63 -41.83 -30.71
CA SER A 170 7.27 -40.62 -31.24
C SER A 170 8.79 -40.65 -31.06
N ILE A 171 9.29 -41.07 -29.90
CA ILE A 171 10.72 -41.22 -29.61
C ILE A 171 11.34 -42.30 -30.52
N ASN A 172 10.71 -43.47 -30.61
CA ASN A 172 11.19 -44.58 -31.43
C ASN A 172 11.24 -44.20 -32.92
N TYR A 173 10.22 -43.50 -33.42
CA TYR A 173 10.20 -42.95 -34.78
C TYR A 173 11.38 -41.99 -35.02
N LYS A 174 11.65 -41.07 -34.08
CA LYS A 174 12.78 -40.13 -34.17
C LYS A 174 14.13 -40.85 -34.15
N LYS A 175 14.31 -41.89 -33.31
CA LYS A 175 15.53 -42.73 -33.27
C LYS A 175 15.78 -43.42 -34.61
N ARG A 176 14.78 -44.15 -35.12
CA ARG A 176 14.84 -44.83 -36.43
C ARG A 176 15.20 -43.84 -37.55
N ARG A 177 14.57 -42.67 -37.56
CA ARG A 177 14.87 -41.62 -38.56
C ARG A 177 16.30 -41.08 -38.45
N SER A 178 16.85 -40.96 -37.25
CA SER A 178 18.24 -40.55 -37.03
C SER A 178 19.22 -41.61 -37.53
N GLU A 179 18.97 -42.88 -37.25
CA GLU A 179 19.77 -44.01 -37.75
C GLU A 179 19.81 -44.04 -39.28
N ILE A 180 18.64 -43.86 -39.93
CA ILE A 180 18.55 -43.76 -41.40
C ILE A 180 19.35 -42.57 -41.95
N LYS A 181 19.36 -41.42 -41.24
CA LYS A 181 20.16 -40.26 -41.68
C LYS A 181 21.65 -40.53 -41.55
N LYS A 182 22.07 -41.14 -40.43
CA LYS A 182 23.48 -41.52 -40.19
C LYS A 182 23.96 -42.50 -41.26
N SER A 183 23.16 -43.51 -41.61
CA SER A 183 23.54 -44.49 -42.64
C SER A 183 23.63 -43.89 -44.05
N ARG A 184 22.86 -42.84 -44.34
CA ARG A 184 22.93 -42.09 -45.61
C ARG A 184 24.07 -41.07 -45.66
N GLN A 185 24.69 -40.78 -44.53
CA GLN A 185 25.72 -39.75 -44.46
C GLN A 185 26.98 -40.29 -45.12
N LYS A 186 27.43 -39.64 -46.21
CA LYS A 186 28.69 -40.00 -46.86
C LYS A 186 29.82 -39.89 -45.84
N CYS A 187 30.59 -40.97 -45.67
CA CYS A 187 31.87 -40.89 -44.99
C CYS A 187 32.83 -40.13 -45.89
N ILE A 188 33.12 -38.88 -45.54
CA ILE A 188 34.27 -38.17 -46.08
C ILE A 188 35.47 -38.74 -45.32
N ARG A 189 36.17 -39.72 -45.92
CA ARG A 189 37.51 -40.08 -45.44
C ARG A 189 38.45 -39.01 -45.96
N TYR A 190 39.20 -38.37 -45.06
CA TYR A 190 40.34 -37.56 -45.45
C TYR A 190 41.49 -38.53 -45.75
N GLU A 191 42.13 -38.36 -46.91
CA GLU A 191 43.21 -39.22 -47.41
C GLU A 191 44.55 -39.04 -46.65
N ASP A 192 44.54 -38.41 -45.47
CA ASP A 192 45.75 -38.06 -44.72
C ASP A 192 46.11 -39.07 -43.61
N ASP A 193 45.44 -40.23 -43.53
CA ASP A 193 45.70 -41.29 -42.53
C ASP A 193 46.41 -42.54 -43.09
N ILE A 194 46.93 -42.50 -44.32
CA ILE A 194 47.80 -43.54 -44.89
C ILE A 194 49.16 -42.92 -45.28
N MET A 195 50.16 -43.19 -44.42
CA MET A 195 51.61 -42.91 -44.53
C MET A 195 52.07 -41.48 -44.25
#